data_AF-A0A3M2M2B6-F1
#
_entry.id   AF-A0A3M2M2B6-F1
#
_cell.length_a   1.000
_cell.length_b   1.000
_cell.length_c   1.000
_cell.angle_alpha   90.00
_cell.angle_beta   90.00
_cell.angle_gamma   90.00
#
_symmetry.space_group_name_H-M   'P 1'
#
loop_
_entity.id
_entity.type
_entity.pdbx_description
1 polymer ?
#
loop_
_entity_poly.entity_id
_entity_poly.type
_entity_poly.pdbx_seq_one_letter_code
_entity_poly.pdbx_strand_id
1 'polypeptide(L)'
;PAAAWGAVAAERRSAEAEATVRQAMTQRDQMSEARDDALRAVEDAVAARRAVESERDRMTEQAGELSRALEGARGELTQARGETGQARGETAQVRAKLADAEMQAQNLQHAVAAAAKESEEARNVAQAAETRMRAAEARANEAERRTQEFEVRAKAAESRAAESERRTQEAGQRAGESDRRVQAAESRMKAAESRAAEAERRLADGDRRAVDAERRVDVAEAERKQALDTAAQTLEAAKKAERERDGANAALEAAERQREGAVQAQARSDSELTIARGRADTAVRERDQASSAMRQIATERDAIAEKLAERDQWVDQLAQAVTEQRAQIAELTQERDAAKQASEQARGLIDELTRQLRTIMPTGAPPR
;
A
#
# COMPACT_ATOMS: atom_id res chain seq x y z
N PRO A 1 127.41 -45.62 -31.44
CA PRO A 1 126.51 -45.96 -30.31
C PRO A 1 125.93 -44.75 -29.54
N ALA A 2 126.59 -43.57 -29.50
CA ALA A 2 126.09 -42.37 -28.79
C ALA A 2 125.03 -41.54 -29.54
N ALA A 3 125.03 -41.53 -30.89
CA ALA A 3 124.06 -40.75 -31.69
C ALA A 3 122.62 -41.33 -31.69
N ALA A 4 122.48 -42.64 -31.50
CA ALA A 4 121.17 -43.32 -31.44
C ALA A 4 120.42 -43.02 -30.13
N TRP A 5 121.14 -42.80 -29.02
CA TRP A 5 120.54 -42.45 -27.72
C TRP A 5 120.07 -40.99 -27.67
N GLY A 6 120.71 -40.08 -28.39
CA GLY A 6 120.28 -38.68 -28.50
C GLY A 6 118.97 -38.49 -29.27
N ALA A 7 118.77 -39.25 -30.35
CA ALA A 7 117.53 -39.24 -31.14
C ALA A 7 116.34 -39.78 -30.33
N VAL A 8 116.52 -40.92 -29.65
CA VAL A 8 115.48 -41.54 -28.80
C VAL A 8 115.12 -40.63 -27.61
N ALA A 9 116.09 -39.94 -27.00
CA ALA A 9 115.83 -39.01 -25.90
C ALA A 9 115.17 -37.68 -26.34
N ALA A 10 115.35 -37.27 -27.60
CA ALA A 10 114.66 -36.12 -28.19
C ALA A 10 113.22 -36.48 -28.61
N GLU A 11 113.03 -37.66 -29.18
CA GLU A 11 111.72 -38.19 -29.58
C GLU A 11 110.83 -38.47 -28.36
N ARG A 12 111.41 -38.99 -27.27
CA ARG A 12 110.69 -39.15 -25.99
C ARG A 12 110.27 -37.81 -25.38
N ARG A 13 111.12 -36.78 -25.44
CA ARG A 13 110.79 -35.41 -25.02
C ARG A 13 109.75 -34.75 -25.93
N SER A 14 109.78 -35.03 -27.23
CA SER A 14 108.74 -34.58 -28.18
C SER A 14 107.40 -35.25 -27.90
N ALA A 15 107.39 -36.56 -27.64
CA ALA A 15 106.19 -37.31 -27.29
C ALA A 15 105.60 -36.86 -25.94
N GLU A 16 106.44 -36.57 -24.94
CA GLU A 16 106.01 -36.00 -23.65
C GLU A 16 105.44 -34.57 -23.81
N ALA A 17 106.06 -33.73 -24.66
CA ALA A 17 105.54 -32.40 -24.99
C ALA A 17 104.20 -32.48 -25.76
N GLU A 18 104.08 -33.37 -26.74
CA GLU A 18 102.83 -33.62 -27.47
C GLU A 18 101.73 -34.17 -26.56
N ALA A 19 102.05 -35.07 -25.63
CA ALA A 19 101.10 -35.57 -24.65
C ALA A 19 100.62 -34.45 -23.72
N THR A 20 101.51 -33.56 -23.30
CA THR A 20 101.17 -32.38 -22.49
C THR A 20 100.27 -31.41 -23.27
N VAL A 21 100.56 -31.18 -24.56
CA VAL A 21 99.72 -30.34 -25.43
C VAL A 21 98.35 -30.96 -25.65
N ARG A 22 98.25 -32.28 -25.87
CA ARG A 22 96.96 -32.98 -26.00
C ARG A 22 96.16 -32.92 -24.71
N GLN A 23 96.81 -33.15 -23.56
CA GLN A 23 96.16 -33.02 -22.25
C GLN A 23 95.65 -31.59 -22.02
N ALA A 24 96.43 -30.57 -22.39
CA ALA A 24 96.01 -29.18 -22.30
C ALA A 24 94.84 -28.85 -23.26
N MET A 25 94.81 -29.43 -24.47
CA MET A 25 93.69 -29.30 -25.39
C MET A 25 92.43 -29.98 -24.84
N THR A 26 92.54 -31.20 -24.30
CA THR A 26 91.41 -31.89 -23.66
C THR A 26 90.89 -31.13 -22.45
N GLN A 27 91.78 -30.59 -21.60
CA GLN A 27 91.37 -29.73 -20.48
C GLN A 27 90.69 -28.45 -20.96
N ARG A 28 91.20 -27.82 -22.01
CA ARG A 28 90.58 -26.62 -22.61
C ARG A 28 89.19 -26.95 -23.16
N ASP A 29 89.04 -28.08 -23.85
CA ASP A 29 87.77 -28.47 -24.46
C ASP A 29 86.74 -28.84 -23.38
N GLN A 30 87.16 -29.55 -22.32
CA GLN A 30 86.34 -29.78 -21.11
C GLN A 30 85.92 -28.47 -20.42
N MET A 31 86.84 -27.50 -20.31
CA MET A 31 86.54 -26.18 -19.76
C MET A 31 85.60 -25.38 -20.66
N SER A 32 85.71 -25.53 -21.99
CA SER A 32 84.80 -24.90 -22.95
C SER A 32 83.40 -25.51 -22.86
N GLU A 33 83.29 -26.84 -22.78
CA GLU A 33 82.03 -27.55 -22.61
C GLU A 33 81.36 -27.18 -21.28
N ALA A 34 82.11 -27.18 -20.17
CA ALA A 34 81.61 -26.73 -18.88
C ALA A 34 81.16 -25.26 -18.88
N ARG A 35 81.86 -24.39 -19.64
CA ARG A 35 81.45 -22.99 -19.82
C ARG A 35 80.16 -22.89 -20.61
N ASP A 36 80.03 -23.64 -21.70
CA ASP A 36 78.85 -23.59 -22.57
C ASP A 36 77.62 -24.20 -21.87
N ASP A 37 77.80 -25.24 -21.05
CA ASP A 37 76.76 -25.78 -20.17
C ASP A 37 76.37 -24.79 -19.06
N ALA A 38 77.34 -24.09 -18.46
CA ALA A 38 77.05 -23.02 -17.51
C ALA A 38 76.27 -21.85 -18.16
N LEU A 39 76.58 -21.50 -19.41
CA LEU A 39 75.83 -20.49 -20.16
C LEU A 39 74.39 -20.94 -20.43
N ARG A 40 74.17 -22.20 -20.86
CA ARG A 40 72.81 -22.75 -21.01
C ARG A 40 72.03 -22.75 -19.70
N ALA A 41 72.66 -23.15 -18.59
CA ALA A 41 72.02 -23.14 -17.28
C ALA A 41 71.62 -21.71 -16.84
N VAL A 42 72.44 -20.70 -17.16
CA VAL A 42 72.10 -19.28 -16.93
C VAL A 42 70.96 -18.83 -17.82
N GLU A 43 70.94 -19.21 -19.09
CA GLU A 43 69.84 -18.91 -20.01
C GLU A 43 68.51 -19.53 -19.54
N ASP A 44 68.54 -20.79 -19.12
CA ASP A 44 67.38 -21.50 -18.55
C ASP A 44 66.90 -20.84 -17.26
N ALA A 45 67.82 -20.43 -16.37
CA ALA A 45 67.47 -19.72 -15.14
C ALA A 45 66.84 -18.34 -15.43
N VAL A 46 67.33 -17.63 -16.45
CA VAL A 46 66.76 -16.35 -16.88
C VAL A 46 65.38 -16.55 -17.51
N ALA A 47 65.19 -17.60 -18.31
CA ALA A 47 63.90 -17.94 -18.89
C ALA A 47 62.87 -18.30 -17.79
N ALA A 48 63.27 -19.12 -16.81
CA ALA A 48 62.44 -19.46 -15.65
C ALA A 48 62.09 -18.22 -14.83
N ARG A 49 63.05 -17.32 -14.59
CA ARG A 49 62.81 -16.03 -13.89
C ARG A 49 61.79 -15.17 -14.63
N ARG A 50 61.90 -15.06 -15.96
CA ARG A 50 60.94 -14.31 -16.79
C ARG A 50 59.54 -14.93 -16.76
N ALA A 51 59.44 -16.26 -16.74
CA ALA A 51 58.16 -16.95 -16.61
C ALA A 51 57.48 -16.64 -15.27
N VAL A 52 58.23 -16.69 -14.17
CA VAL A 52 57.75 -16.33 -12.83
C VAL A 52 57.37 -14.85 -12.75
N GLU A 53 58.16 -13.95 -13.35
CA GLU A 53 57.81 -12.52 -13.43
C GLU A 53 56.50 -12.31 -14.19
N SER A 54 56.30 -13.00 -15.32
CA SER A 54 55.04 -12.94 -16.07
C SER A 54 53.85 -13.48 -15.29
N GLU A 55 54.02 -14.58 -14.55
CA GLU A 55 52.96 -15.11 -13.67
C GLU A 55 52.63 -14.15 -12.52
N ARG A 56 53.64 -13.54 -11.91
CA ARG A 56 53.43 -12.51 -10.88
C ARG A 56 52.66 -11.32 -11.44
N ASP A 57 52.99 -10.87 -12.64
CA ASP A 57 52.31 -9.74 -13.27
C ASP A 57 50.83 -10.07 -13.56
N ARG A 58 50.54 -11.29 -14.06
CA ARG A 58 49.15 -11.79 -14.21
C ARG A 58 48.40 -11.87 -12.89
N MET A 59 49.03 -12.40 -11.84
CA MET A 59 48.40 -12.46 -10.51
C MET A 59 48.13 -11.06 -9.94
N THR A 60 48.99 -10.09 -10.22
CA THR A 60 48.81 -8.69 -9.81
C THR A 60 47.63 -8.05 -10.55
N GLU A 61 47.51 -8.32 -11.86
CA GLU A 61 46.37 -7.86 -12.66
C GLU A 61 45.05 -8.48 -12.16
N GLN A 62 45.02 -9.79 -11.93
CA GLN A 62 43.87 -10.49 -11.34
C GLN A 62 43.50 -9.94 -9.96
N ALA A 63 44.48 -9.65 -9.09
CA ALA A 63 44.22 -9.04 -7.80
C ALA A 63 43.63 -7.63 -7.93
N GLY A 64 44.07 -6.85 -8.94
CA GLY A 64 43.51 -5.53 -9.26
C GLY A 64 42.08 -5.60 -9.80
N GLU A 65 41.76 -6.59 -10.63
CA GLU A 65 40.40 -6.87 -11.09
C GLU A 65 39.47 -7.26 -9.95
N LEU A 66 39.90 -8.19 -9.08
CA LEU A 66 39.12 -8.60 -7.91
C LEU A 66 38.90 -7.44 -6.94
N SER A 67 39.90 -6.58 -6.76
CA SER A 67 39.76 -5.38 -5.91
C SER A 67 38.72 -4.41 -6.46
N ARG A 68 38.74 -4.15 -7.78
CA ARG A 68 37.73 -3.32 -8.45
C ARG A 68 36.33 -3.93 -8.39
N ALA A 69 36.22 -5.25 -8.56
CA ALA A 69 34.94 -5.95 -8.43
C ALA A 69 34.39 -5.87 -7.00
N LEU A 70 35.24 -6.03 -5.98
CA LEU A 70 34.85 -5.87 -4.57
C LEU A 70 34.42 -4.43 -4.25
N GLU A 71 35.10 -3.43 -4.81
CA GLU A 71 34.72 -2.03 -4.65
C GLU A 71 33.36 -1.73 -5.30
N GLY A 72 33.12 -2.25 -6.51
CA GLY A 72 31.82 -2.19 -7.18
C GLY A 72 30.71 -2.84 -6.35
N ALA A 73 30.92 -4.07 -5.88
CA ALA A 73 29.97 -4.79 -5.05
C ALA A 73 29.67 -4.07 -3.72
N ARG A 74 30.67 -3.41 -3.12
CA ARG A 74 30.49 -2.57 -1.91
C ARG A 74 29.66 -1.32 -2.22
N GLY A 75 29.87 -0.70 -3.38
CA GLY A 75 29.07 0.43 -3.86
C GLY A 75 27.60 0.04 -4.01
N GLU A 76 27.34 -1.07 -4.71
CA GLU A 76 25.99 -1.62 -4.90
C GLU A 76 25.31 -1.97 -3.57
N LEU A 77 26.04 -2.61 -2.63
CA LEU A 77 25.51 -2.90 -1.29
C LEU A 77 25.14 -1.62 -0.52
N THR A 78 25.96 -0.57 -0.65
CA THR A 78 25.71 0.72 0.01
C THR A 78 24.48 1.40 -0.59
N GLN A 79 24.33 1.34 -1.91
CA GLN A 79 23.14 1.84 -2.60
C GLN A 79 21.88 1.07 -2.17
N ALA A 80 21.90 -0.26 -2.20
CA ALA A 80 20.79 -1.10 -1.76
C ALA A 80 20.42 -0.84 -0.29
N ARG A 81 21.41 -0.55 0.57
CA ARG A 81 21.18 -0.14 1.95
C ARG A 81 20.51 1.23 2.07
N GLY A 82 20.86 2.17 1.18
CA GLY A 82 20.21 3.48 1.08
C GLY A 82 18.75 3.35 0.65
N GLU A 83 18.48 2.59 -0.40
CA GLU A 83 17.14 2.31 -0.93
C GLU A 83 16.26 1.61 0.11
N THR A 84 16.78 0.61 0.80
CA THR A 84 16.05 -0.05 1.91
C THR A 84 15.80 0.89 3.10
N GLY A 85 16.70 1.85 3.36
CA GLY A 85 16.50 2.91 4.33
C GLY A 85 15.35 3.85 3.94
N GLN A 86 15.31 4.26 2.67
CA GLN A 86 14.23 5.09 2.10
C GLN A 86 12.88 4.37 2.17
N ALA A 87 12.81 3.12 1.70
CA ALA A 87 11.59 2.32 1.75
C ALA A 87 11.06 2.13 3.19
N ARG A 88 11.96 1.97 4.17
CA ARG A 88 11.56 1.94 5.60
C ARG A 88 11.00 3.29 6.06
N GLY A 89 11.61 4.40 5.65
CA GLY A 89 11.12 5.75 5.95
C GLY A 89 9.72 6.01 5.39
N GLU A 90 9.50 5.67 4.12
CA GLU A 90 8.19 5.75 3.46
C GLU A 90 7.15 4.87 4.16
N THR A 91 7.52 3.63 4.52
CA THR A 91 6.63 2.73 5.25
C THR A 91 6.25 3.30 6.62
N ALA A 92 7.20 3.91 7.35
CA ALA A 92 6.93 4.56 8.63
C ALA A 92 5.99 5.76 8.47
N GLN A 93 6.17 6.55 7.41
CA GLN A 93 5.28 7.68 7.10
C GLN A 93 3.86 7.22 6.77
N VAL A 94 3.71 6.15 5.98
CA VAL A 94 2.39 5.57 5.68
C VAL A 94 1.70 5.07 6.95
N ARG A 95 2.43 4.40 7.85
CA ARG A 95 1.88 3.97 9.14
C ARG A 95 1.42 5.13 10.01
N ALA A 96 2.18 6.22 10.05
CA ALA A 96 1.77 7.41 10.80
C ALA A 96 0.47 8.00 10.25
N LYS A 97 0.36 8.14 8.92
CA LYS A 97 -0.88 8.61 8.27
C LYS A 97 -2.06 7.67 8.51
N LEU A 98 -1.81 6.35 8.54
CA LEU A 98 -2.85 5.37 8.83
C LEU A 98 -3.36 5.51 10.27
N ALA A 99 -2.46 5.67 11.25
CA ALA A 99 -2.84 5.89 12.64
C ALA A 99 -3.66 7.18 12.83
N ASP A 100 -3.28 8.26 12.14
CA ASP A 100 -4.04 9.51 12.16
C ASP A 100 -5.45 9.32 11.55
N ALA A 101 -5.55 8.61 10.43
CA ALA A 101 -6.83 8.29 9.79
C ALA A 101 -7.72 7.40 10.67
N GLU A 102 -7.14 6.43 11.37
CA GLU A 102 -7.85 5.58 12.33
C GLU A 102 -8.42 6.39 13.50
N MET A 103 -7.63 7.33 14.05
CA MET A 103 -8.10 8.23 15.11
C MET A 103 -9.24 9.13 14.61
N GLN A 104 -9.14 9.67 13.39
CA GLN A 104 -10.21 10.45 12.77
C GLN A 104 -11.49 9.62 12.57
N ALA A 105 -11.36 8.38 12.12
CA ALA A 105 -12.49 7.48 11.94
C ALA A 105 -13.20 7.17 13.28
N GLN A 106 -12.45 6.94 14.36
CA GLN A 106 -13.01 6.75 15.71
C GLN A 106 -13.76 8.01 16.18
N ASN A 107 -13.18 9.19 15.98
CA ASN A 107 -13.84 10.45 16.33
C ASN A 107 -15.15 10.65 15.55
N LEU A 108 -15.17 10.33 14.26
CA LEU A 108 -16.38 10.38 13.44
C LEU A 108 -17.42 9.36 13.90
N GLN A 109 -17.01 8.14 14.28
CA GLN A 109 -17.93 7.14 14.84
C GLN A 109 -18.59 7.65 16.13
N HIS A 110 -17.83 8.26 17.04
CA HIS A 110 -18.38 8.87 18.24
C HIS A 110 -19.35 10.03 17.94
N ALA A 111 -19.01 10.89 16.97
CA ALA A 111 -19.87 11.99 16.54
C ALA A 111 -21.18 11.50 15.91
N VAL A 112 -21.12 10.47 15.06
CA VAL A 112 -22.31 9.85 14.45
C VAL A 112 -23.19 9.22 15.50
N ALA A 113 -22.62 8.53 16.50
CA ALA A 113 -23.38 7.95 17.60
C ALA A 113 -24.09 9.03 18.44
N ALA A 114 -23.42 10.15 18.71
CA ALA A 114 -24.02 11.29 19.41
C ALA A 114 -25.17 11.91 18.60
N ALA A 115 -24.96 12.18 17.32
CA ALA A 115 -25.99 12.74 16.43
C ALA A 115 -27.20 11.81 16.27
N ALA A 116 -26.99 10.49 16.25
CA ALA A 116 -28.06 9.50 16.21
C ALA A 116 -28.93 9.58 17.47
N LYS A 117 -28.31 9.71 18.65
CA LYS A 117 -29.01 9.86 19.92
C LYS A 117 -29.82 11.16 19.97
N GLU A 118 -29.23 12.28 19.54
CA GLU A 118 -29.94 13.57 19.47
C GLU A 118 -31.14 13.52 18.51
N SER A 119 -30.99 12.85 17.37
CA SER A 119 -32.10 12.63 16.42
C SER A 119 -33.24 11.80 17.02
N GLU A 120 -32.92 10.78 17.81
CA GLU A 120 -33.91 9.97 18.52
C GLU A 120 -34.64 10.78 19.60
N GLU A 121 -33.90 11.57 20.39
CA GLU A 121 -34.48 12.49 21.37
C GLU A 121 -35.41 13.52 20.71
N ALA A 122 -34.99 14.11 19.59
CA ALA A 122 -35.82 15.04 18.82
C ALA A 122 -37.10 14.38 18.29
N ARG A 123 -37.03 13.14 17.80
CA ARG A 123 -38.23 12.38 17.38
C ARG A 123 -39.18 12.13 18.54
N ASN A 124 -38.66 11.76 19.71
CA ASN A 124 -39.48 11.52 20.90
C ASN A 124 -40.18 12.81 21.35
N VAL A 125 -39.50 13.95 21.31
CA VAL A 125 -40.10 15.26 21.61
C VAL A 125 -41.18 15.62 20.59
N ALA A 126 -40.95 15.38 19.30
CA ALA A 126 -41.92 15.62 18.25
C ALA A 126 -43.19 14.75 18.44
N GLN A 127 -43.04 13.46 18.74
CA GLN A 127 -44.17 12.58 19.04
C GLN A 127 -44.94 13.03 20.30
N ALA A 128 -44.23 13.47 21.34
CA ALA A 128 -44.87 14.02 22.53
C ALA A 128 -45.62 15.33 22.23
N ALA A 129 -45.13 16.16 21.32
CA ALA A 129 -45.84 17.36 20.86
C ALA A 129 -47.09 17.00 20.06
N GLU A 130 -46.99 16.04 19.13
CA GLU A 130 -48.11 15.58 18.31
C GLU A 130 -49.25 14.99 19.15
N THR A 131 -48.93 14.16 20.13
CA THR A 131 -49.93 13.60 21.06
C THR A 131 -50.63 14.68 21.87
N ARG A 132 -49.91 15.70 22.34
CA ARG A 132 -50.50 16.86 23.02
C ARG A 132 -51.42 17.67 22.11
N MET A 133 -51.02 17.88 20.85
CA MET A 133 -51.82 18.58 19.86
C MET A 133 -53.13 17.84 19.58
N ARG A 134 -53.08 16.53 19.34
CA ARG A 134 -54.29 15.71 19.16
C ARG A 134 -55.22 15.77 20.38
N ALA A 135 -54.65 15.75 21.60
CA ALA A 135 -55.44 15.89 22.82
C ALA A 135 -56.08 17.28 22.95
N ALA A 136 -55.40 18.35 22.52
CA ALA A 136 -55.95 19.70 22.50
C ALA A 136 -57.09 19.82 21.47
N GLU A 137 -56.91 19.25 20.28
CA GLU A 137 -57.93 19.21 19.22
C GLU A 137 -59.19 18.46 19.66
N ALA A 138 -59.04 17.30 20.31
CA ALA A 138 -60.17 16.56 20.85
C ALA A 138 -60.97 17.38 21.88
N ARG A 139 -60.29 18.15 22.74
CA ARG A 139 -60.94 19.05 23.71
C ARG A 139 -61.66 20.21 23.05
N ALA A 140 -61.09 20.77 21.98
CA ALA A 140 -61.72 21.84 21.22
C ALA A 140 -63.04 21.34 20.57
N ASN A 141 -63.01 20.17 19.92
CA ASN A 141 -64.18 19.56 19.30
C ASN A 141 -65.27 19.23 20.33
N GLU A 142 -64.90 18.74 21.51
CA GLU A 142 -65.82 18.51 22.64
C GLU A 142 -66.50 19.81 23.10
N ALA A 143 -65.73 20.91 23.22
CA ALA A 143 -66.26 22.21 23.61
C ALA A 143 -67.22 22.79 22.56
N GLU A 144 -66.90 22.64 21.27
CA GLU A 144 -67.76 23.06 20.17
C GLU A 144 -69.09 22.30 20.19
N ARG A 145 -69.05 20.97 20.38
CA ARG A 145 -70.25 20.13 20.50
C ARG A 145 -71.15 20.58 21.65
N ARG A 146 -70.58 20.91 22.81
CA ARG A 146 -71.35 21.45 23.95
C ARG A 146 -71.99 22.80 23.64
N THR A 147 -71.28 23.66 22.93
CA THR A 147 -71.80 24.97 22.51
C THR A 147 -73.00 24.81 21.59
N GLN A 148 -72.93 23.90 20.61
CA GLN A 148 -74.06 23.56 19.73
C GLN A 148 -75.25 22.99 20.52
N GLU A 149 -75.01 22.12 21.51
CA GLU A 149 -76.08 21.61 22.39
C GLU A 149 -76.77 22.74 23.17
N PHE A 150 -76.01 23.71 23.69
CA PHE A 150 -76.58 24.87 24.38
C PHE A 150 -77.42 25.73 23.43
N GLU A 151 -76.98 25.95 22.21
CA GLU A 151 -77.73 26.72 21.21
C GLU A 151 -79.08 26.05 20.87
N VAL A 152 -79.10 24.73 20.68
CA VAL A 152 -80.34 23.97 20.45
C VAL A 152 -81.30 24.09 21.64
N ARG A 153 -80.79 24.00 22.88
CA ARG A 153 -81.62 24.18 24.09
C ARG A 153 -82.18 25.59 24.21
N ALA A 154 -81.38 26.62 23.88
CA ALA A 154 -81.82 28.01 23.89
C ALA A 154 -82.97 28.23 22.89
N LYS A 155 -82.82 27.79 21.63
CA LYS A 155 -83.88 27.87 20.60
C LYS A 155 -85.17 27.14 21.02
N ALA A 156 -85.04 25.99 21.69
CA ALA A 156 -86.18 25.27 22.22
C ALA A 156 -86.89 26.03 23.38
N ALA A 157 -86.12 26.71 24.23
CA ALA A 157 -86.68 27.54 25.30
C ALA A 157 -87.40 28.78 24.76
N GLU A 158 -86.82 29.45 23.76
CA GLU A 158 -87.45 30.57 23.04
C GLU A 158 -88.78 30.16 22.42
N SER A 159 -88.82 29.01 21.74
CA SER A 159 -90.06 28.50 21.13
C SER A 159 -91.17 28.26 22.16
N ARG A 160 -90.83 27.73 23.34
CA ARG A 160 -91.80 27.54 24.45
C ARG A 160 -92.28 28.87 25.03
N ALA A 161 -91.38 29.85 25.16
CA ALA A 161 -91.73 31.18 25.63
C ALA A 161 -92.70 31.87 24.66
N ALA A 162 -92.43 31.83 23.35
CA ALA A 162 -93.31 32.36 22.32
C ALA A 162 -94.69 31.65 22.29
N GLU A 163 -94.73 30.34 22.50
CA GLU A 163 -95.98 29.59 22.61
C GLU A 163 -96.79 30.00 23.85
N SER A 164 -96.13 30.16 25.00
CA SER A 164 -96.75 30.68 26.22
C SER A 164 -97.32 32.08 26.00
N GLU A 165 -96.58 32.96 25.33
CA GLU A 165 -97.02 34.32 25.01
C GLU A 165 -98.28 34.31 24.14
N ARG A 166 -98.33 33.48 23.09
CA ARG A 166 -99.54 33.27 22.29
C ARG A 166 -100.75 32.84 23.12
N ARG A 167 -100.58 31.87 24.02
CA ARG A 167 -101.66 31.43 24.92
C ARG A 167 -102.14 32.55 25.85
N THR A 168 -101.24 33.41 26.32
CA THR A 168 -101.62 34.59 27.12
C THR A 168 -102.36 35.64 26.30
N GLN A 169 -101.98 35.87 25.04
CA GLN A 169 -102.68 36.77 24.13
C GLN A 169 -104.10 36.25 23.79
N GLU A 170 -104.25 34.95 23.55
CA GLU A 170 -105.56 34.31 23.31
C GLU A 170 -106.47 34.31 24.55
N ALA A 171 -105.91 34.18 25.75
CA ALA A 171 -106.63 34.37 27.00
C ALA A 171 -107.05 35.85 27.19
N GLY A 172 -106.17 36.79 26.84
CA GLY A 172 -106.44 38.22 26.86
C GLY A 172 -107.55 38.66 25.90
N GLN A 173 -107.64 38.06 24.71
CA GLN A 173 -108.73 38.33 23.76
C GLN A 173 -110.10 37.87 24.28
N ARG A 174 -110.16 36.71 24.95
CA ARG A 174 -111.39 36.21 25.61
C ARG A 174 -111.78 37.03 26.84
N ALA A 175 -110.81 37.56 27.58
CA ALA A 175 -111.06 38.49 28.67
C ALA A 175 -111.57 39.86 28.17
N GLY A 176 -110.99 40.39 27.08
CA GLY A 176 -111.39 41.66 26.47
C GLY A 176 -112.83 41.69 25.93
N GLU A 177 -113.41 40.53 25.61
CA GLU A 177 -114.82 40.42 25.22
C GLU A 177 -115.78 40.57 26.41
N SER A 178 -115.40 40.07 27.58
CA SER A 178 -116.11 40.28 28.85
C SER A 178 -115.95 41.72 29.35
N ASP A 179 -114.76 42.29 29.14
CA ASP A 179 -114.38 43.60 29.65
C ASP A 179 -115.00 44.77 28.85
N ARG A 180 -115.37 44.59 27.57
CA ARG A 180 -116.12 45.59 26.77
C ARG A 180 -117.43 46.06 27.43
N ARG A 181 -118.03 45.26 28.31
CA ARG A 181 -119.26 45.60 29.05
C ARG A 181 -119.02 46.33 30.38
N VAL A 182 -117.83 46.22 30.96
CA VAL A 182 -117.44 46.90 32.22
C VAL A 182 -116.61 48.16 31.94
N GLN A 183 -115.81 48.14 30.86
CA GLN A 183 -114.93 49.24 30.45
C GLN A 183 -115.68 50.52 30.05
N ALA A 184 -116.95 50.50 29.61
CA ALA A 184 -117.68 51.75 29.31
C ALA A 184 -117.86 52.66 30.55
N ALA A 185 -117.91 52.08 31.75
CA ALA A 185 -118.09 52.79 33.01
C ALA A 185 -116.76 53.12 33.71
N GLU A 186 -115.75 52.25 33.60
CA GLU A 186 -114.44 52.49 34.23
C GLU A 186 -113.45 53.33 33.37
N SER A 187 -113.67 53.44 32.04
CA SER A 187 -112.81 54.18 31.09
C SER A 187 -112.62 55.67 31.41
N ARG A 188 -113.50 56.26 32.23
CA ARG A 188 -113.42 57.69 32.56
C ARG A 188 -112.59 57.99 33.81
N MET A 189 -112.41 57.02 34.71
CA MET A 189 -111.63 57.23 35.95
C MET A 189 -110.23 56.64 35.87
N LYS A 190 -110.06 55.40 35.41
CA LYS A 190 -108.72 54.76 35.35
C LYS A 190 -107.83 55.32 34.23
N ALA A 191 -108.37 55.98 33.22
CA ALA A 191 -107.58 56.55 32.11
C ALA A 191 -106.69 57.74 32.53
N ALA A 192 -106.99 58.40 33.66
CA ALA A 192 -106.13 59.46 34.19
C ALA A 192 -105.00 58.89 35.07
N GLU A 193 -105.28 57.82 35.82
CA GLU A 193 -104.37 57.26 36.83
C GLU A 193 -103.42 56.20 36.25
N SER A 194 -103.91 55.35 35.33
CA SER A 194 -103.07 54.38 34.61
C SER A 194 -102.08 55.03 33.65
N ARG A 195 -102.40 56.20 33.06
CA ARG A 195 -101.45 56.90 32.17
C ARG A 195 -100.21 57.40 32.90
N ALA A 196 -100.33 57.75 34.18
CA ALA A 196 -99.20 58.15 35.02
C ALA A 196 -98.36 56.93 35.46
N ALA A 197 -99.00 55.88 35.98
CA ALA A 197 -98.30 54.67 36.43
C ALA A 197 -97.72 53.81 35.28
N GLU A 198 -98.27 53.91 34.07
CA GLU A 198 -97.76 53.25 32.86
C GLU A 198 -96.62 54.07 32.21
N ALA A 199 -96.62 55.40 32.36
CA ALA A 199 -95.47 56.23 31.99
C ALA A 199 -94.25 55.95 32.88
N GLU A 200 -94.43 55.81 34.19
CA GLU A 200 -93.36 55.43 35.12
C GLU A 200 -92.82 54.01 34.86
N ARG A 201 -93.70 53.03 34.61
CA ARG A 201 -93.25 51.67 34.26
C ARG A 201 -92.55 51.62 32.91
N ARG A 202 -92.96 52.43 31.93
CA ARG A 202 -92.29 52.55 30.62
C ARG A 202 -90.92 53.20 30.74
N LEU A 203 -90.75 54.19 31.63
CA LEU A 203 -89.46 54.78 31.94
C LEU A 203 -88.54 53.78 32.63
N ALA A 204 -89.03 53.06 33.65
CA ALA A 204 -88.24 52.03 34.35
C ALA A 204 -87.87 50.84 33.45
N ASP A 205 -88.74 50.45 32.52
CA ASP A 205 -88.46 49.41 31.54
C ASP A 205 -87.53 49.91 30.41
N GLY A 206 -87.59 51.20 30.08
CA GLY A 206 -86.64 51.89 29.22
C GLY A 206 -85.23 51.91 29.81
N ASP A 207 -85.10 52.27 31.09
CA ASP A 207 -83.83 52.24 31.83
C ASP A 207 -83.27 50.83 31.94
N ARG A 208 -84.11 49.84 32.24
CA ARG A 208 -83.67 48.43 32.26
C ARG A 208 -83.17 47.96 30.90
N ARG A 209 -83.85 48.33 29.81
CA ARG A 209 -83.42 48.01 28.45
C ARG A 209 -82.14 48.75 28.06
N ALA A 210 -81.94 49.99 28.52
CA ALA A 210 -80.70 50.72 28.31
C ALA A 210 -79.52 50.06 29.04
N VAL A 211 -79.69 49.66 30.29
CA VAL A 211 -78.68 48.92 31.07
C VAL A 211 -78.38 47.54 30.47
N ASP A 212 -79.39 46.82 30.00
CA ASP A 212 -79.19 45.52 29.34
C ASP A 212 -78.49 45.70 27.97
N ALA A 213 -78.77 46.79 27.25
CA ALA A 213 -78.07 47.13 26.01
C ALA A 213 -76.60 47.51 26.27
N GLU A 214 -76.30 48.30 27.30
CA GLU A 214 -74.93 48.60 27.71
C GLU A 214 -74.18 47.33 28.10
N ARG A 215 -74.77 46.46 28.92
CA ARG A 215 -74.16 45.17 29.28
C ARG A 215 -73.90 44.27 28.07
N ARG A 216 -74.78 44.28 27.07
CA ARG A 216 -74.57 43.53 25.82
C ARG A 216 -73.44 44.10 24.98
N VAL A 217 -73.29 45.43 24.96
CA VAL A 217 -72.15 46.09 24.31
C VAL A 217 -70.85 45.76 25.03
N ASP A 218 -70.82 45.82 26.36
CA ASP A 218 -69.63 45.46 27.17
C ASP A 218 -69.22 43.99 26.96
N VAL A 219 -70.19 43.07 26.94
CA VAL A 219 -69.93 41.65 26.66
C VAL A 219 -69.42 41.47 25.23
N ALA A 220 -70.03 42.12 24.24
CA ALA A 220 -69.59 42.04 22.85
C ALA A 220 -68.18 42.64 22.65
N GLU A 221 -67.85 43.72 23.34
CA GLU A 221 -66.51 44.31 23.32
C GLU A 221 -65.48 43.40 24.00
N ALA A 222 -65.83 42.77 25.13
CA ALA A 222 -64.96 41.81 25.80
C ALA A 222 -64.69 40.57 24.93
N GLU A 223 -65.73 40.01 24.30
CA GLU A 223 -65.63 38.87 23.38
C GLU A 223 -64.79 39.23 22.14
N ARG A 224 -65.02 40.42 21.56
CA ARG A 224 -64.23 40.91 20.42
C ARG A 224 -62.76 41.06 20.79
N LYS A 225 -62.46 41.60 21.97
CA LYS A 225 -61.08 41.76 22.45
C LYS A 225 -60.41 40.40 22.65
N GLN A 226 -61.11 39.45 23.27
CA GLN A 226 -60.61 38.09 23.47
C GLN A 226 -60.37 37.35 22.15
N ALA A 227 -61.24 37.54 21.14
CA ALA A 227 -61.06 36.99 19.81
C ALA A 227 -59.82 37.57 19.09
N LEU A 228 -59.58 38.88 19.24
CA LEU A 228 -58.38 39.54 18.69
C LEU A 228 -57.10 39.06 19.36
N ASP A 229 -57.09 38.90 20.69
CA ASP A 229 -55.94 38.37 21.42
C ASP A 229 -55.64 36.92 21.01
N THR A 230 -56.68 36.10 20.81
CA THR A 230 -56.54 34.72 20.35
C THR A 230 -56.00 34.67 18.91
N ALA A 231 -56.50 35.54 18.02
CA ALA A 231 -56.01 35.65 16.65
C ALA A 231 -54.55 36.14 16.58
N ALA A 232 -54.14 37.04 17.47
CA ALA A 232 -52.75 37.48 17.57
C ALA A 232 -51.82 36.34 18.03
N GLN A 233 -52.27 35.52 18.99
CA GLN A 233 -51.52 34.37 19.48
C GLN A 233 -51.37 33.27 18.42
N THR A 234 -52.43 32.98 17.65
CA THR A 234 -52.36 31.98 16.57
C THR A 234 -51.48 32.45 15.42
N LEU A 235 -51.49 33.74 15.10
CA LEU A 235 -50.60 34.32 14.09
C LEU A 235 -49.12 34.23 14.50
N GLU A 236 -48.77 34.53 15.75
CA GLU A 236 -47.39 34.39 16.22
C GLU A 236 -46.95 32.91 16.30
N ALA A 237 -47.85 32.00 16.68
CA ALA A 237 -47.59 30.57 16.62
C ALA A 237 -47.34 30.08 15.18
N ALA A 238 -48.11 30.57 14.21
CA ALA A 238 -47.93 30.26 12.80
C ALA A 238 -46.58 30.76 12.26
N LYS A 239 -46.21 32.02 12.56
CA LYS A 239 -44.89 32.57 12.17
C LYS A 239 -43.73 31.80 12.80
N LYS A 240 -43.90 31.33 14.04
CA LYS A 240 -42.88 30.50 14.70
C LYS A 240 -42.74 29.15 13.99
N ALA A 241 -43.85 28.49 13.66
CA ALA A 241 -43.85 27.23 12.94
C ALA A 241 -43.27 27.37 11.51
N GLU A 242 -43.49 28.51 10.85
CA GLU A 242 -42.91 28.84 9.55
C GLU A 242 -41.38 28.94 9.64
N ARG A 243 -40.84 29.68 10.62
CA ARG A 243 -39.39 29.76 10.87
C ARG A 243 -38.77 28.41 11.20
N GLU A 244 -39.49 27.56 11.94
CA GLU A 244 -39.05 26.20 12.26
C GLU A 244 -39.00 25.32 11.00
N ARG A 245 -39.96 25.44 10.07
CA ARG A 245 -39.94 24.75 8.77
C ARG A 245 -38.81 25.23 7.88
N ASP A 246 -38.55 26.54 7.84
CA ASP A 246 -37.44 27.10 7.08
C ASP A 246 -36.09 26.62 7.63
N GLY A 247 -35.94 26.58 8.94
CA GLY A 247 -34.78 26.00 9.61
C GLY A 247 -34.60 24.50 9.31
N ALA A 248 -35.69 23.73 9.31
CA ALA A 248 -35.66 22.31 8.97
C ALA A 248 -35.29 22.07 7.49
N ASN A 249 -35.81 22.89 6.57
CA ASN A 249 -35.45 22.82 5.15
C ASN A 249 -33.99 23.19 4.91
N ALA A 250 -33.47 24.23 5.56
CA ALA A 250 -32.06 24.60 5.47
C ALA A 250 -31.13 23.49 6.02
N ALA A 251 -31.55 22.81 7.10
CA ALA A 251 -30.83 21.66 7.63
C ALA A 251 -30.85 20.46 6.67
N LEU A 252 -31.98 20.23 5.99
CA LEU A 252 -32.11 19.18 4.98
C LEU A 252 -31.17 19.43 3.78
N GLU A 253 -31.15 20.66 3.25
CA GLU A 253 -30.23 21.05 2.18
C GLU A 253 -28.76 20.91 2.59
N ALA A 254 -28.42 21.27 3.83
CA ALA A 254 -27.07 21.09 4.34
C ALA A 254 -26.68 19.60 4.43
N ALA A 255 -27.60 18.74 4.87
CA ALA A 255 -27.40 17.31 4.91
C ALA A 255 -27.25 16.68 3.52
N GLU A 256 -28.03 17.14 2.53
CA GLU A 256 -27.90 16.69 1.14
C GLU A 256 -26.55 17.10 0.55
N ARG A 257 -26.10 18.35 0.75
CA ARG A 257 -24.76 18.79 0.31
C ARG A 257 -23.64 17.95 0.95
N GLN A 258 -23.78 17.59 2.24
CA GLN A 258 -22.81 16.69 2.88
C GLN A 258 -22.85 15.28 2.28
N ARG A 259 -24.03 14.75 1.98
CA ARG A 259 -24.19 13.44 1.34
C ARG A 259 -23.58 13.43 -0.07
N GLU A 260 -23.81 14.47 -0.86
CA GLU A 260 -23.19 14.64 -2.18
C GLU A 260 -21.67 14.72 -2.08
N GLY A 261 -21.14 15.47 -1.10
CA GLY A 261 -19.71 15.53 -0.81
C GLY A 261 -19.12 14.16 -0.45
N ALA A 262 -19.82 13.37 0.37
CA ALA A 262 -19.40 12.02 0.73
C ALA A 262 -19.41 11.07 -0.48
N VAL A 263 -20.42 11.15 -1.35
CA VAL A 263 -20.49 10.35 -2.58
C VAL A 263 -19.35 10.71 -3.54
N GLN A 264 -19.02 12.00 -3.69
CA GLN A 264 -17.89 12.43 -4.51
C GLN A 264 -16.55 11.97 -3.94
N ALA A 265 -16.37 12.02 -2.61
CA ALA A 265 -15.18 11.51 -1.95
C ALA A 265 -15.04 9.99 -2.14
N GLN A 266 -16.13 9.24 -2.05
CA GLN A 266 -16.15 7.80 -2.31
C GLN A 266 -15.80 7.48 -3.76
N ALA A 267 -16.36 8.21 -4.73
CA ALA A 267 -16.02 8.03 -6.15
C ALA A 267 -14.53 8.30 -6.46
N ARG A 268 -13.92 9.29 -5.78
CA ARG A 268 -12.47 9.56 -5.89
C ARG A 268 -11.66 8.41 -5.30
N SER A 269 -12.03 7.91 -4.12
CA SER A 269 -11.40 6.76 -3.49
C SER A 269 -11.49 5.51 -4.38
N ASP A 270 -12.63 5.23 -4.99
CA ASP A 270 -12.81 4.07 -5.88
C ASP A 270 -11.97 4.19 -7.16
N SER A 271 -11.83 5.41 -7.70
CA SER A 271 -10.95 5.68 -8.84
C SER A 271 -9.48 5.46 -8.48
N GLU A 272 -9.05 5.95 -7.32
CA GLU A 272 -7.69 5.74 -6.80
C GLU A 272 -7.39 4.26 -6.54
N LEU A 273 -8.33 3.52 -5.95
CA LEU A 273 -8.22 2.08 -5.74
C LEU A 273 -8.09 1.32 -7.07
N THR A 274 -8.84 1.72 -8.09
CA THR A 274 -8.75 1.12 -9.43
C THR A 274 -7.37 1.33 -10.05
N ILE A 275 -6.82 2.55 -9.94
CA ILE A 275 -5.46 2.87 -10.42
C ILE A 275 -4.41 2.08 -9.62
N ALA A 276 -4.53 2.02 -8.30
CA ALA A 276 -3.62 1.28 -7.44
C ALA A 276 -3.62 -0.23 -7.77
N ARG A 277 -4.80 -0.79 -8.05
CA ARG A 277 -4.96 -2.19 -8.47
C ARG A 277 -4.29 -2.44 -9.82
N GLY A 278 -4.46 -1.55 -10.80
CA GLY A 278 -3.78 -1.66 -12.09
C GLY A 278 -2.25 -1.58 -11.96
N ARG A 279 -1.72 -0.74 -11.06
CA ARG A 279 -0.28 -0.69 -10.76
C ARG A 279 0.21 -1.98 -10.10
N ALA A 280 -0.54 -2.53 -9.15
CA ALA A 280 -0.20 -3.79 -8.50
C ALA A 280 -0.17 -4.96 -9.50
N ASP A 281 -1.17 -5.06 -10.38
CA ASP A 281 -1.20 -6.08 -11.42
C ASP A 281 -0.01 -5.98 -12.38
N THR A 282 0.42 -4.75 -12.70
CA THR A 282 1.59 -4.51 -13.54
C THR A 282 2.88 -4.96 -12.83
N ALA A 283 3.05 -4.59 -11.57
CA ALA A 283 4.20 -5.02 -10.76
C ALA A 283 4.29 -6.54 -10.59
N VAL A 284 3.14 -7.23 -10.47
CA VAL A 284 3.08 -8.69 -10.43
C VAL A 284 3.57 -9.30 -11.74
N ARG A 285 3.12 -8.77 -12.88
CA ARG A 285 3.59 -9.25 -14.21
C ARG A 285 5.09 -9.04 -14.39
N GLU A 286 5.61 -7.88 -14.00
CA GLU A 286 7.05 -7.59 -14.07
C GLU A 286 7.87 -8.53 -13.17
N ARG A 287 7.39 -8.80 -11.94
CA ARG A 287 8.02 -9.77 -11.04
C ARG A 287 8.03 -11.17 -11.65
N ASP A 288 6.92 -11.60 -12.25
CA ASP A 288 6.80 -12.93 -12.84
C ASP A 288 7.70 -13.06 -14.07
N GLN A 289 7.81 -12.00 -14.88
CA GLN A 289 8.78 -11.92 -15.98
C GLN A 289 10.21 -12.00 -15.47
N ALA A 290 10.60 -11.19 -14.48
CA ALA A 290 11.94 -11.23 -13.87
C ALA A 290 12.25 -12.62 -13.28
N SER A 291 11.27 -13.25 -12.63
CA SER A 291 11.41 -14.61 -12.08
C SER A 291 11.62 -15.66 -13.18
N SER A 292 10.91 -15.54 -14.30
CA SER A 292 11.11 -16.43 -15.45
C SER A 292 12.49 -16.23 -16.09
N ALA A 293 12.95 -14.98 -16.22
CA ALA A 293 14.28 -14.66 -16.72
C ALA A 293 15.39 -15.21 -15.82
N MET A 294 15.26 -15.09 -14.50
CA MET A 294 16.21 -15.69 -13.55
C MET A 294 16.26 -17.22 -13.66
N ARG A 295 15.11 -17.88 -13.85
CA ARG A 295 15.09 -19.33 -14.07
C ARG A 295 15.81 -19.72 -15.36
N GLN A 296 15.63 -18.93 -16.42
CA GLN A 296 16.34 -19.16 -17.68
C GLN A 296 17.85 -18.98 -17.52
N ILE A 297 18.30 -17.93 -16.85
CA ILE A 297 19.73 -17.72 -16.54
C ILE A 297 20.29 -18.89 -15.71
N ALA A 298 19.53 -19.40 -14.74
CA ALA A 298 19.95 -20.56 -13.96
C ALA A 298 20.10 -21.80 -14.84
N THR A 299 19.16 -22.06 -15.76
CA THR A 299 19.27 -23.19 -16.70
C THR A 299 20.46 -23.04 -17.65
N GLU A 300 20.74 -21.83 -18.13
CA GLU A 300 21.90 -21.55 -18.98
C GLU A 300 23.22 -21.73 -18.21
N ARG A 301 23.27 -21.27 -16.96
CA ARG A 301 24.42 -21.48 -16.06
C ARG A 301 24.67 -22.97 -15.85
N ASP A 302 23.64 -23.75 -15.57
CA ASP A 302 23.79 -25.19 -15.32
C ASP A 302 24.27 -25.91 -16.59
N ALA A 303 23.78 -25.52 -17.77
CA ALA A 303 24.27 -26.04 -19.05
C ALA A 303 25.74 -25.65 -19.32
N ILE A 304 26.18 -24.45 -18.94
CA ILE A 304 27.59 -24.05 -19.04
C ILE A 304 28.46 -24.85 -18.07
N ALA A 305 27.98 -25.07 -16.84
CA ALA A 305 28.69 -25.86 -15.84
C ALA A 305 28.90 -27.31 -16.31
N GLU A 306 27.89 -27.90 -16.96
CA GLU A 306 28.00 -29.23 -17.57
C GLU A 306 29.07 -29.26 -18.67
N LYS A 307 29.08 -28.28 -19.58
CA LYS A 307 30.13 -28.16 -20.62
C LYS A 307 31.53 -27.97 -20.04
N LEU A 308 31.66 -27.22 -18.94
CA LEU A 308 32.94 -27.05 -18.26
C LEU A 308 33.42 -28.37 -17.65
N ALA A 309 32.52 -29.13 -17.01
CA ALA A 309 32.85 -30.44 -16.46
C ALA A 309 33.26 -31.43 -17.55
N GLU A 310 32.58 -31.45 -18.70
CA GLU A 310 33.00 -32.23 -19.86
C GLU A 310 34.40 -31.81 -20.33
N ARG A 311 34.66 -30.51 -20.47
CA ARG A 311 35.98 -30.00 -20.87
C ARG A 311 37.08 -30.42 -19.88
N ASP A 312 36.81 -30.36 -18.59
CA ASP A 312 37.78 -30.75 -17.57
C ASP A 312 38.08 -32.26 -17.66
N GLN A 313 37.07 -33.10 -17.94
CA GLN A 313 37.30 -34.53 -18.24
C GLN A 313 38.17 -34.73 -19.49
N TRP A 314 37.96 -33.94 -20.55
CA TRP A 314 38.82 -33.98 -21.74
C TRP A 314 40.26 -33.57 -21.44
N VAL A 315 40.46 -32.56 -20.57
CA VAL A 315 41.79 -32.13 -20.14
C VAL A 315 42.48 -33.22 -19.34
N ASP A 316 41.77 -33.88 -18.42
CA ASP A 316 42.31 -35.00 -17.64
C ASP A 316 42.70 -36.19 -18.53
N GLN A 317 41.88 -36.52 -19.53
CA GLN A 317 42.19 -37.56 -20.52
C GLN A 317 43.44 -37.22 -21.33
N LEU A 318 43.58 -35.97 -21.79
CA LEU A 318 44.77 -35.51 -22.49
C LEU A 318 46.01 -35.54 -21.60
N ALA A 319 45.89 -35.14 -20.33
CA ALA A 319 46.99 -35.20 -19.37
C ALA A 319 47.45 -36.64 -19.11
N GLN A 320 46.51 -37.58 -19.00
CA GLN A 320 46.81 -39.01 -18.90
C GLN A 320 47.52 -39.51 -20.16
N ALA A 321 47.00 -39.21 -21.35
CA ALA A 321 47.61 -39.61 -22.62
C ALA A 321 49.04 -39.05 -22.78
N VAL A 322 49.29 -37.79 -22.40
CA VAL A 322 50.64 -37.21 -22.42
C VAL A 322 51.56 -37.90 -21.41
N THR A 323 51.05 -38.25 -20.23
CA THR A 323 51.83 -38.98 -19.22
C THR A 323 52.21 -40.38 -19.72
N GLU A 324 51.27 -41.08 -20.34
CA GLU A 324 51.50 -42.39 -20.95
C GLU A 324 52.49 -42.32 -22.12
N GLN A 325 52.36 -41.32 -23.00
CA GLN A 325 53.34 -41.08 -24.07
C GLN A 325 54.75 -40.81 -23.54
N ARG A 326 54.89 -40.03 -22.46
CA ARG A 326 56.20 -39.79 -21.81
C ARG A 326 56.79 -41.07 -21.25
N ALA A 327 55.97 -41.94 -20.64
CA ALA A 327 56.41 -43.25 -20.16
C ALA A 327 56.87 -44.14 -21.31
N GLN A 328 56.11 -44.21 -22.41
CA GLN A 328 56.49 -44.96 -23.62
C GLN A 328 57.81 -44.46 -24.22
N ILE A 329 58.01 -43.14 -24.29
CA ILE A 329 59.28 -42.56 -24.77
C ILE A 329 60.45 -42.93 -23.84
N ALA A 330 60.22 -42.93 -22.53
CA ALA A 330 61.23 -43.34 -21.55
C ALA A 330 61.61 -44.82 -21.71
N GLU A 331 60.63 -45.71 -21.92
CA GLU A 331 60.87 -47.13 -22.22
C GLU A 331 61.67 -47.30 -23.52
N LEU A 332 61.25 -46.67 -24.62
CA LEU A 332 61.99 -46.72 -25.90
C LEU A 332 63.42 -46.20 -25.76
N THR A 333 63.62 -45.19 -24.91
CA THR A 333 64.94 -44.64 -24.60
C THR A 333 65.79 -45.64 -23.82
N GLN A 334 65.21 -46.31 -22.82
CA GLN A 334 65.88 -47.37 -22.06
C GLN A 334 66.24 -48.57 -22.95
N GLU A 335 65.33 -49.01 -23.82
CA GLU A 335 65.59 -50.07 -24.80
C GLU A 335 66.73 -49.70 -25.75
N ARG A 336 66.73 -48.47 -26.26
CA ARG A 336 67.81 -47.94 -27.10
C ARG A 336 69.15 -47.97 -26.38
N ASP A 337 69.19 -47.55 -25.11
CA ASP A 337 70.43 -47.48 -24.35
C ASP A 337 70.92 -48.88 -23.96
N ALA A 338 70.02 -49.82 -23.64
CA ALA A 338 70.35 -51.23 -23.48
C ALA A 338 70.90 -51.85 -24.78
N ALA A 339 70.29 -51.53 -25.93
CA ALA A 339 70.78 -51.97 -27.24
C ALA A 339 72.18 -51.40 -27.56
N LYS A 340 72.45 -50.14 -27.21
CA LYS A 340 73.78 -49.54 -27.33
C LYS A 340 74.81 -50.24 -26.44
N GLN A 341 74.50 -50.48 -25.16
CA GLN A 341 75.38 -51.20 -24.25
C GLN A 341 75.68 -52.62 -24.74
N ALA A 342 74.65 -53.34 -25.22
CA ALA A 342 74.84 -54.67 -25.81
C ALA A 342 75.75 -54.62 -27.06
N SER A 343 75.62 -53.59 -27.89
CA SER A 343 76.52 -53.37 -29.04
C SER A 343 77.96 -53.08 -28.62
N GLU A 344 78.17 -52.26 -27.60
CA GLU A 344 79.50 -51.97 -27.04
C GLU A 344 80.13 -53.22 -26.39
N GLN A 345 79.36 -54.01 -25.64
CA GLN A 345 79.80 -55.30 -25.11
C GLN A 345 80.20 -56.26 -26.23
N ALA A 346 79.40 -56.35 -27.30
CA ALA A 346 79.72 -57.17 -28.47
C ALA A 346 81.02 -56.70 -29.15
N ARG A 347 81.24 -55.38 -29.28
CA ARG A 347 82.52 -54.82 -29.78
C ARG A 347 83.69 -55.19 -28.88
N GLY A 348 83.54 -55.05 -27.56
CA GLY A 348 84.57 -55.43 -26.59
C GLY A 348 84.93 -56.92 -26.66
N LEU A 349 83.94 -57.81 -26.82
CA LEU A 349 84.16 -59.24 -27.04
C LEU A 349 84.91 -59.51 -28.36
N ILE A 350 84.57 -58.80 -29.44
CA ILE A 350 85.27 -58.89 -30.72
C ILE A 350 86.73 -58.45 -30.57
N ASP A 351 86.99 -57.33 -29.88
CA ASP A 351 88.35 -56.84 -29.64
C ASP A 351 89.17 -57.81 -28.78
N GLU A 352 88.57 -58.39 -27.75
CA GLU A 352 89.22 -59.40 -26.89
C GLU A 352 89.52 -60.68 -27.67
N LEU A 353 88.57 -61.20 -28.45
CA LEU A 353 88.81 -62.32 -29.36
C LEU A 353 89.92 -62.00 -30.37
N THR A 354 89.95 -60.77 -30.90
CA THR A 354 91.00 -60.30 -31.82
C THR A 354 92.37 -60.23 -31.14
N ARG A 355 92.42 -59.78 -29.88
CA ARG A 355 93.65 -59.77 -29.05
C ARG A 355 94.11 -61.20 -28.71
N GLN A 356 93.20 -62.08 -28.32
CA GLN A 356 93.50 -63.49 -28.06
C GLN A 356 94.04 -64.17 -29.33
N LEU A 357 93.42 -63.93 -30.50
CA LEU A 357 93.93 -64.38 -31.80
C LEU A 357 95.34 -63.84 -32.10
N ARG A 358 95.62 -62.57 -31.79
CA ARG A 358 96.97 -61.98 -31.92
C ARG A 358 97.98 -62.55 -30.93
N THR A 359 97.53 -63.07 -29.78
CA THR A 359 98.38 -63.69 -28.76
C THR A 359 98.70 -65.14 -29.11
N ILE A 360 97.75 -65.86 -29.74
CA ILE A 360 97.90 -67.24 -30.21
C ILE A 360 98.67 -67.29 -31.56
N MET A 361 98.62 -66.21 -32.36
CA MET A 361 99.47 -66.01 -33.53
C MET A 361 100.38 -64.78 -33.37
N PRO A 362 101.55 -64.89 -32.72
CA PRO A 362 102.53 -63.81 -32.71
C PRO A 362 103.15 -63.72 -34.12
N THR A 363 102.81 -62.67 -34.87
CA THR A 363 103.53 -62.37 -36.11
C THR A 363 104.96 -61.97 -35.75
N GLY A 364 105.93 -62.80 -36.15
CA GLY A 364 107.30 -62.36 -36.35
C GLY A 364 107.32 -61.25 -37.41
N ALA A 365 108.03 -60.17 -37.07
CA ALA A 365 108.63 -59.09 -37.87
C ALA A 365 108.19 -58.82 -39.33
N PRO A 366 108.19 -57.54 -39.78
CA PRO A 366 108.11 -57.25 -41.20
C PRO A 366 109.46 -57.55 -41.88
N PRO A 367 109.51 -58.15 -43.09
CA PRO A 367 110.68 -58.12 -43.93
C PRO A 367 110.64 -56.94 -44.92
N ARG A 368 111.81 -56.34 -45.09
CA ARG A 368 112.35 -55.99 -46.41
C ARG A 368 112.55 -57.24 -47.24
#